data_AF-A0A6L7TLY6-F1
#
_entry.id   AF-A0A6L7TLY6-F1
#
_cell.length_a   1.000
_cell.length_b   1.000
_cell.length_c   1.000
_cell.angle_alpha   90.00
_cell.angle_beta   90.00
_cell.angle_gamma   90.00
#
_symmetry.space_group_name_H-M   'P 1'
#
loop_
_entity.id
_entity.type
_entity.pdbx_description
1 polymer ?
#
loop_
_entity_poly.entity_id
_entity_poly.type
_entity_poly.pdbx_seq_one_letter_code
_entity_poly.pdbx_strand_id
1 'polypeptide(L)'
;MPTRPVSDYTMAQLARWWNSHGDVIIRVQGIVMTGLDEAARRIKIRMLPRRGAREEMEAALSSIDVPRDAFDIGIGCTGAFQQIGYLNEIVDDPFRDAITLSVQAAPQVPYGKALSLNFFIQNKSEDTVRFFLGGRPPYDFVVSKSDGTEVWHWLCAKVRQLPLDRKTLDPGESLQLSGEWDQVDNQGHPVPAGQYAVRGVLFMEPPQRLVTSVRIVEVLPAEEGP
;
A
#
# COMPACT_ATOMS: atom_id res chain seq x y z
N MET A 1 -22.41 -6.86 -8.23
CA MET A 1 -21.94 -7.67 -7.07
C MET A 1 -23.15 -8.05 -6.25
N PRO A 2 -23.30 -9.31 -5.78
CA PRO A 2 -24.41 -9.67 -4.92
C PRO A 2 -24.21 -9.00 -3.55
N THR A 3 -25.16 -8.16 -3.14
CA THR A 3 -25.25 -7.62 -1.79
C THR A 3 -25.44 -8.78 -0.82
N ARG A 4 -24.52 -8.96 0.14
CA ARG A 4 -24.74 -9.89 1.25
C ARG A 4 -26.07 -9.52 1.94
N PRO A 5 -26.90 -10.50 2.33
CA PRO A 5 -28.15 -10.23 3.03
C PRO A 5 -27.89 -9.40 4.29
N VAL A 6 -28.81 -8.48 4.59
CA VAL A 6 -28.78 -7.65 5.80
C VAL A 6 -28.97 -8.57 7.00
N SER A 7 -28.12 -8.44 8.02
CA SER A 7 -28.24 -9.24 9.25
C SER A 7 -29.41 -8.73 10.11
N ASP A 8 -30.08 -9.61 10.85
CA ASP A 8 -31.27 -9.26 11.66
C ASP A 8 -30.96 -8.47 12.95
N TYR A 9 -29.68 -8.18 13.23
CA TYR A 9 -29.24 -7.52 14.47
C TYR A 9 -29.75 -6.08 14.60
N THR A 10 -30.31 -5.71 15.74
CA THR A 10 -30.71 -4.31 16.00
C THR A 10 -29.49 -3.40 16.23
N MET A 11 -29.64 -2.11 15.94
CA MET A 11 -28.58 -1.12 16.22
C MET A 11 -28.21 -1.07 17.70
N ALA A 12 -29.19 -1.27 18.59
CA ALA A 12 -28.93 -1.36 20.02
C ALA A 12 -28.08 -2.58 20.40
N GLN A 13 -28.26 -3.72 19.74
CA GLN A 13 -27.40 -4.90 19.94
C GLN A 13 -25.98 -4.64 19.46
N LEU A 14 -25.82 -4.11 18.24
CA LEU A 14 -24.51 -3.80 17.67
C LEU A 14 -23.75 -2.76 18.51
N ALA A 15 -24.43 -1.71 18.97
CA ALA A 15 -23.84 -0.68 19.82
C ALA A 15 -23.40 -1.24 21.18
N ARG A 16 -24.17 -2.16 21.77
CA ARG A 16 -23.77 -2.85 23.01
C ARG A 16 -22.50 -3.68 22.80
N TRP A 17 -22.45 -4.47 21.73
CA TRP A 17 -21.25 -5.25 21.40
C TRP A 17 -20.03 -4.36 21.14
N TRP A 18 -20.19 -3.29 20.37
CA TRP A 18 -19.13 -2.31 20.11
C TRP A 18 -18.62 -1.65 21.40
N ASN A 19 -19.51 -1.22 22.29
CA ASN A 19 -19.11 -0.58 23.55
C ASN A 19 -18.43 -1.56 24.52
N SER A 20 -18.77 -2.85 24.47
CA SER A 20 -18.23 -3.87 25.36
C SER A 20 -16.90 -4.47 24.87
N HIS A 21 -16.63 -4.45 23.57
CA HIS A 21 -15.50 -5.20 22.98
C HIS A 21 -14.70 -4.39 21.94
N GLY A 22 -15.09 -3.15 21.67
CA GLY A 22 -14.44 -2.31 20.67
C GLY A 22 -12.97 -2.05 20.97
N ASP A 23 -12.57 -2.06 22.24
CA ASP A 23 -11.19 -1.89 22.68
C ASP A 23 -10.28 -3.04 22.25
N VAL A 24 -10.80 -4.27 22.20
CA VAL A 24 -10.09 -5.45 21.67
C VAL A 24 -9.86 -5.28 20.16
N ILE A 25 -10.87 -4.81 19.44
CA ILE A 25 -10.82 -4.64 17.98
C ILE A 25 -9.85 -3.52 17.60
N ILE A 26 -9.94 -2.33 18.22
CA ILE A 26 -9.10 -1.17 17.86
C ILE A 26 -7.60 -1.38 18.14
N ARG A 27 -7.24 -2.40 18.93
CA ARG A 27 -5.83 -2.77 19.18
C ARG A 27 -5.21 -3.54 18.02
N VAL A 28 -6.01 -4.11 17.13
CA VAL A 28 -5.52 -4.80 15.93
C VAL A 28 -4.82 -3.77 15.03
N GLN A 29 -3.57 -4.04 14.68
CA GLN A 29 -2.77 -3.10 13.90
C GLN A 29 -3.29 -2.95 12.46
N GLY A 30 -3.22 -1.74 11.92
CA GLY A 30 -3.57 -1.46 10.53
C GLY A 30 -5.06 -1.17 10.30
N ILE A 31 -5.87 -1.09 11.36
CA ILE A 31 -7.23 -0.54 11.28
C ILE A 31 -7.17 0.94 10.86
N VAL A 32 -7.94 1.28 9.84
CA VAL A 32 -8.08 2.65 9.31
C VAL A 32 -9.49 3.20 9.46
N MET A 33 -10.47 2.33 9.66
CA MET A 33 -11.84 2.72 9.94
C MET A 33 -12.55 1.63 10.73
N THR A 34 -13.27 2.06 11.76
CA THR A 34 -14.25 1.24 12.48
C THR A 34 -15.51 2.05 12.69
N GLY A 35 -16.66 1.37 12.73
CA GLY A 35 -17.93 2.02 13.02
C GLY A 35 -19.12 1.09 12.88
N LEU A 36 -20.29 1.61 13.21
CA LEU A 36 -21.55 0.92 12.98
C LEU A 36 -22.07 1.32 11.58
N ASP A 37 -22.37 0.33 10.74
CA ASP A 37 -23.01 0.53 9.45
C ASP A 37 -24.51 0.30 9.62
N GLU A 38 -25.27 1.39 9.73
CA GLU A 38 -26.72 1.35 9.97
C GLU A 38 -27.48 0.68 8.82
N ALA A 39 -27.03 0.90 7.58
CA ALA A 39 -27.68 0.36 6.39
C ALA A 39 -27.46 -1.16 6.28
N ALA A 40 -26.24 -1.62 6.57
CA ALA A 40 -25.90 -3.04 6.53
C ALA A 40 -26.26 -3.79 7.83
N ARG A 41 -26.60 -3.06 8.90
CA ARG A 41 -26.80 -3.58 10.28
C ARG A 41 -25.63 -4.46 10.72
N ARG A 42 -24.41 -3.92 10.57
CA ARG A 42 -23.14 -4.57 10.91
C ARG A 42 -22.13 -3.63 11.55
N ILE A 43 -21.15 -4.18 12.25
CA ILE A 43 -19.94 -3.48 12.67
C ILE A 43 -18.96 -3.50 11.50
N LYS A 44 -18.66 -2.33 10.95
CA LYS A 44 -17.78 -2.17 9.81
C LYS A 44 -16.35 -1.99 10.30
N ILE A 45 -15.44 -2.77 9.73
CA ILE A 45 -14.02 -2.65 9.96
C ILE A 45 -13.32 -2.58 8.61
N ARG A 46 -12.43 -1.61 8.44
CA ARG A 46 -11.51 -1.56 7.31
C ARG A 46 -10.07 -1.53 7.79
N MET A 47 -9.26 -2.34 7.15
CA MET A 47 -7.86 -2.52 7.47
C MET A 47 -7.01 -2.37 6.23
N LEU A 48 -5.81 -1.83 6.43
CA LEU A 48 -4.77 -1.83 5.43
C LEU A 48 -4.31 -3.27 5.15
N PRO A 49 -3.99 -3.62 3.89
CA PRO A 49 -3.43 -4.91 3.57
C PRO A 49 -2.05 -5.05 4.23
N ARG A 50 -1.88 -6.10 5.02
CA ARG A 50 -0.59 -6.55 5.58
C ARG A 50 -0.62 -8.05 5.86
N ARG A 51 0.55 -8.66 5.97
CA ARG A 51 0.66 -10.07 6.38
C ARG A 51 0.10 -10.24 7.79
N GLY A 52 -0.68 -11.31 7.99
CA GLY A 52 -1.25 -11.61 9.31
C GLY A 52 -2.44 -10.75 9.71
N ALA A 53 -2.84 -9.72 8.94
CA ALA A 53 -3.96 -8.86 9.32
C ALA A 53 -5.26 -9.65 9.47
N ARG A 54 -5.49 -10.61 8.59
CA ARG A 54 -6.68 -11.44 8.63
C ARG A 54 -6.65 -12.37 9.84
N GLU A 55 -5.53 -13.05 10.07
CA GLU A 55 -5.33 -13.97 11.18
C GLU A 55 -5.41 -13.25 12.53
N GLU A 56 -4.81 -12.07 12.66
CA GLU A 56 -4.86 -11.25 13.87
C GLU A 56 -6.28 -10.72 14.11
N MET A 57 -6.97 -10.27 13.06
CA MET A 57 -8.38 -9.88 13.17
C MET A 57 -9.24 -11.08 13.57
N GLU A 58 -9.06 -12.25 12.96
CA GLU A 58 -9.77 -13.47 13.35
C GLU A 58 -9.46 -13.90 14.78
N ALA A 59 -8.22 -13.75 15.25
CA ALA A 59 -7.87 -14.02 16.64
C ALA A 59 -8.56 -13.05 17.61
N ALA A 60 -8.52 -11.75 17.31
CA ALA A 60 -9.22 -10.72 18.09
C ALA A 60 -10.72 -10.98 18.15
N LEU A 61 -11.35 -11.26 17.00
CA LEU A 61 -12.77 -11.57 16.95
C LEU A 61 -13.10 -12.90 17.65
N SER A 62 -12.18 -13.87 17.71
CA SER A 62 -12.40 -15.14 18.44
C SER A 62 -12.38 -14.97 19.95
N SER A 63 -11.74 -13.90 20.45
CA SER A 63 -11.67 -13.59 21.88
C SER A 63 -12.89 -12.85 22.42
N ILE A 64 -13.86 -12.51 21.58
CA ILE A 64 -15.06 -11.75 21.95
C ILE A 64 -16.32 -12.55 21.64
N ASP A 65 -17.35 -12.41 22.49
CA ASP A 65 -18.63 -13.10 22.32
C ASP A 65 -19.56 -12.31 21.38
N VAL A 66 -19.14 -12.15 20.13
CA VAL A 66 -19.90 -11.46 19.07
C VAL A 66 -19.94 -12.31 17.81
N PRO A 67 -21.13 -12.56 17.22
CA PRO A 67 -21.26 -13.35 15.99
C PRO A 67 -20.43 -12.79 14.83
N ARG A 68 -19.81 -13.68 14.05
CA ARG A 68 -18.93 -13.29 12.92
C ARG A 68 -19.64 -12.51 11.82
N ASP A 69 -20.87 -12.88 11.53
CA ASP A 69 -21.72 -12.25 10.53
C ASP A 69 -22.28 -10.89 10.98
N ALA A 70 -22.06 -10.50 12.24
CA ALA A 70 -22.26 -9.13 12.71
C ALA A 70 -21.17 -8.17 12.21
N PHE A 71 -20.04 -8.68 11.69
CA PHE A 71 -18.94 -7.86 11.19
C PHE A 71 -18.92 -7.79 9.66
N ASP A 72 -18.69 -6.59 9.13
CA ASP A 72 -18.29 -6.36 7.75
C ASP A 72 -16.82 -5.95 7.70
N ILE A 73 -15.95 -6.93 7.48
CA ILE A 73 -14.50 -6.75 7.47
C ILE A 73 -14.03 -6.64 6.03
N GLY A 74 -13.41 -5.51 5.69
CA GLY A 74 -12.76 -5.31 4.42
C GLY A 74 -11.27 -5.08 4.63
N ILE A 75 -10.44 -5.93 4.05
CA ILE A 75 -9.01 -5.68 3.90
C ILE A 75 -8.80 -5.20 2.47
N GLY A 76 -8.20 -4.03 2.33
CA GLY A 76 -7.91 -3.47 1.02
C GLY A 76 -7.76 -1.96 1.06
N CYS A 77 -7.43 -1.39 -0.10
CA CYS A 77 -7.22 0.04 -0.21
C CYS A 77 -8.51 0.79 0.18
N THR A 78 -8.49 1.50 1.31
CA THR A 78 -9.54 2.46 1.68
C THR A 78 -9.43 3.67 0.75
N GLY A 79 -10.14 3.63 -0.38
CA GLY A 79 -9.95 4.55 -1.50
C GLY A 79 -10.13 6.05 -1.20
N ALA A 80 -9.11 6.84 -1.55
CA ALA A 80 -9.12 8.25 -2.01
C ALA A 80 -7.65 8.60 -2.30
N PHE A 81 -7.14 8.74 -3.52
CA PHE A 81 -7.66 9.32 -4.75
C PHE A 81 -7.35 8.40 -5.93
N GLN A 82 -8.37 8.07 -6.73
CA GLN A 82 -8.13 7.98 -8.18
C GLN A 82 -7.59 9.37 -8.57
N GLN A 83 -6.31 9.48 -8.89
CA GLN A 83 -5.83 10.64 -9.62
C GLN A 83 -6.39 10.50 -11.04
N ILE A 84 -7.60 11.02 -11.21
CA ILE A 84 -8.27 11.24 -12.49
C ILE A 84 -7.32 12.08 -13.35
N GLY A 85 -7.08 11.66 -14.59
CA GLY A 85 -6.48 12.52 -15.62
C GLY A 85 -5.12 12.11 -16.13
N TYR A 86 -4.99 10.86 -16.58
CA TYR A 86 -4.05 10.52 -17.65
C TYR A 86 -4.41 11.33 -18.90
N LEU A 87 -3.71 12.43 -19.18
CA LEU A 87 -3.60 12.97 -20.55
C LEU A 87 -2.19 13.52 -20.77
N ASN A 88 -1.65 13.12 -21.91
CA ASN A 88 -0.33 13.45 -22.42
C ASN A 88 -0.21 14.95 -22.74
N GLU A 89 0.96 15.52 -22.44
CA GLU A 89 1.87 16.17 -23.40
C GLU A 89 3.14 16.57 -22.64
N ILE A 90 4.23 15.82 -22.84
CA ILE A 90 5.54 16.15 -22.27
C ILE A 90 6.28 16.94 -23.35
N VAL A 91 6.46 18.23 -23.10
CA VAL A 91 7.43 19.08 -23.80
C VAL A 91 8.79 18.81 -23.16
N ASP A 92 9.85 18.70 -23.97
CA ASP A 92 11.25 18.46 -23.59
C ASP A 92 11.61 18.98 -22.19
N ASP A 93 11.80 18.06 -21.23
CA ASP A 93 12.14 18.41 -19.84
C ASP A 93 13.61 18.04 -19.55
N PRO A 94 14.52 19.02 -19.44
CA PRO A 94 15.93 18.77 -19.10
C PRO A 94 16.11 18.05 -17.75
N PHE A 95 15.07 18.01 -16.90
CA PHE A 95 15.06 17.21 -15.69
C PHE A 95 15.28 15.72 -15.97
N ARG A 96 14.63 15.14 -16.99
CA ARG A 96 14.74 13.69 -17.29
C ARG A 96 16.17 13.27 -17.62
N ASP A 97 16.91 14.15 -18.27
CA ASP A 97 18.30 13.91 -18.62
C ASP A 97 19.26 14.28 -17.49
N ALA A 98 18.85 15.13 -16.54
CA ALA A 98 19.66 15.50 -15.39
C ALA A 98 19.58 14.50 -14.24
N ILE A 99 18.53 13.69 -14.15
CA ILE A 99 18.34 12.74 -13.04
C ILE A 99 18.36 11.26 -13.46
N THR A 100 18.72 10.40 -12.53
CA THR A 100 18.57 8.94 -12.64
C THR A 100 17.63 8.44 -11.57
N LEU A 101 16.73 7.53 -11.96
CA LEU A 101 15.78 6.89 -11.07
C LEU A 101 16.09 5.40 -10.96
N SER A 102 16.21 4.90 -9.73
CA SER A 102 16.43 3.47 -9.51
C SER A 102 15.67 2.97 -8.29
N VAL A 103 15.22 1.72 -8.37
CA VAL A 103 14.77 0.97 -7.19
C VAL A 103 15.81 -0.07 -6.84
N GLN A 104 16.17 -0.09 -5.56
CA GLN A 104 17.00 -1.11 -4.96
C GLN A 104 16.16 -1.95 -4.02
N ALA A 105 16.34 -3.26 -4.15
CA ALA A 105 15.76 -4.30 -3.32
C ALA A 105 16.68 -5.52 -3.35
N ALA A 106 16.64 -6.33 -2.29
CA ALA A 106 17.32 -7.61 -2.28
C ALA A 106 16.87 -8.44 -3.51
N PRO A 107 17.79 -9.11 -4.24
CA PRO A 107 17.41 -9.90 -5.41
C PRO A 107 16.54 -11.11 -5.05
N GLN A 108 16.65 -11.57 -3.81
CA GLN A 108 15.88 -12.68 -3.27
C GLN A 108 15.40 -12.31 -1.87
N VAL A 109 14.21 -12.79 -1.52
CA VAL A 109 13.65 -12.66 -0.17
C VAL A 109 12.96 -13.96 0.22
N PRO A 110 13.20 -14.52 1.42
CA PRO A 110 12.48 -15.70 1.87
C PRO A 110 10.97 -15.45 1.92
N TYR A 111 10.17 -16.48 1.60
CA TYR A 111 8.73 -16.41 1.81
C TYR A 111 8.42 -15.97 3.23
N GLY A 112 7.44 -15.07 3.38
CA GLY A 112 7.03 -14.64 4.72
C GLY A 112 7.98 -13.64 5.38
N LYS A 113 8.98 -13.09 4.66
CA LYS A 113 9.80 -11.95 5.12
C LYS A 113 9.42 -10.65 4.42
N ALA A 114 9.59 -9.52 5.11
CA ALA A 114 9.32 -8.22 4.52
C ALA A 114 10.47 -7.85 3.57
N LEU A 115 10.13 -7.31 2.39
CA LEU A 115 11.11 -6.81 1.43
C LEU A 115 11.20 -5.28 1.56
N SER A 116 12.35 -4.79 2.02
CA SER A 116 12.64 -3.35 2.01
C SER A 116 12.90 -2.87 0.58
N LEU A 117 12.25 -1.78 0.20
CA LEU A 117 12.33 -1.14 -1.11
C LEU A 117 12.87 0.27 -0.94
N ASN A 118 13.91 0.61 -1.70
CA ASN A 118 14.51 1.93 -1.69
C ASN A 118 14.48 2.53 -3.09
N PHE A 119 13.81 3.66 -3.25
CA PHE A 119 13.76 4.44 -4.47
C PHE A 119 14.74 5.60 -4.34
N PHE A 120 15.74 5.63 -5.23
CA PHE A 120 16.69 6.72 -5.36
C PHE A 120 16.37 7.63 -6.55
N ILE A 121 16.43 8.93 -6.29
CA ILE A 121 16.43 10.00 -7.29
C ILE A 121 17.79 10.68 -7.18
N GLN A 122 18.64 10.52 -8.19
CA GLN A 122 20.00 11.04 -8.17
C GLN A 122 20.18 12.10 -9.25
N ASN A 123 20.77 13.25 -8.89
CA ASN A 123 21.24 14.22 -9.86
C ASN A 123 22.57 13.75 -10.47
N LYS A 124 22.58 13.47 -11.78
CA LYS A 124 23.78 13.09 -12.55
C LYS A 124 24.34 14.22 -13.41
N SER A 125 23.71 15.40 -13.38
CA SER A 125 24.20 16.59 -14.08
C SER A 125 25.22 17.35 -13.25
N GLU A 126 25.91 18.30 -13.88
CA GLU A 126 26.85 19.21 -13.22
C GLU A 126 26.14 20.42 -12.58
N ASP A 127 24.83 20.57 -12.79
CA ASP A 127 24.02 21.68 -12.29
C ASP A 127 23.14 21.26 -11.11
N THR A 128 22.83 22.20 -10.20
CA THR A 128 21.83 21.96 -9.15
C THR A 128 20.43 21.83 -9.78
N VAL A 129 19.77 20.70 -9.51
CA VAL A 129 18.42 20.40 -9.99
C VAL A 129 17.40 20.76 -8.92
N ARG A 130 16.31 21.43 -9.32
CA ARG A 130 15.19 21.79 -8.44
C ARG A 130 13.89 21.30 -9.04
N PHE A 131 13.09 20.61 -8.25
CA PHE A 131 11.81 20.06 -8.70
C PHE A 131 10.77 20.09 -7.58
N PHE A 132 9.50 20.01 -7.98
CA PHE A 132 8.39 19.90 -7.06
C PHE A 132 7.84 18.49 -7.10
N LEU A 133 7.71 17.88 -5.93
CA LEU A 133 6.98 16.64 -5.77
C LEU A 133 5.48 16.89 -5.94
N GLY A 134 4.82 16.06 -6.74
CA GLY A 134 3.38 16.09 -7.00
C GLY A 134 2.68 14.93 -6.32
N GLY A 135 1.39 15.05 -6.04
CA GLY A 135 0.64 14.00 -5.33
C GLY A 135 0.93 13.92 -3.82
N ARG A 136 0.09 13.17 -3.10
CA ARG A 136 0.22 12.95 -1.65
C ARG A 136 -0.20 11.52 -1.30
N PRO A 137 0.74 10.61 -1.06
CA PRO A 137 2.21 10.70 -1.19
C PRO A 137 2.72 10.97 -2.63
N PRO A 138 3.97 11.46 -2.78
CA PRO A 138 4.53 11.78 -4.10
C PRO A 138 5.27 10.63 -4.78
N TYR A 139 5.19 9.42 -4.23
CA TYR A 139 5.76 8.23 -4.85
C TYR A 139 4.93 6.99 -4.51
N ASP A 140 5.13 5.95 -5.32
CA ASP A 140 4.59 4.63 -5.10
C ASP A 140 5.66 3.56 -5.40
N PHE A 141 5.50 2.38 -4.82
CA PHE A 141 6.17 1.17 -5.29
C PHE A 141 5.12 0.24 -5.85
N VAL A 142 5.33 -0.24 -7.06
CA VAL A 142 4.41 -1.18 -7.70
C VAL A 142 5.12 -2.50 -7.89
N VAL A 143 4.45 -3.57 -7.45
CA VAL A 143 4.89 -4.94 -7.61
C VAL A 143 3.94 -5.64 -8.56
N SER A 144 4.52 -6.33 -9.54
CA SER A 144 3.79 -7.05 -10.58
C SER A 144 4.37 -8.45 -10.79
N LYS A 145 3.54 -9.36 -11.30
CA LYS A 145 3.99 -10.68 -11.80
C LYS A 145 4.75 -10.51 -13.11
N SER A 146 5.39 -11.59 -13.57
CA SER A 146 6.11 -11.63 -14.85
C SER A 146 5.23 -11.33 -16.06
N ASP A 147 3.92 -11.57 -15.98
CA ASP A 147 2.93 -11.23 -17.01
C ASP A 147 2.50 -9.75 -16.99
N GLY A 148 3.06 -8.94 -16.10
CA GLY A 148 2.74 -7.53 -15.94
C GLY A 148 1.54 -7.24 -15.04
N THR A 149 0.84 -8.26 -14.52
CA THR A 149 -0.28 -8.10 -13.61
C THR A 149 0.19 -7.48 -12.30
N GLU A 150 -0.33 -6.31 -11.96
CA GLU A 150 -0.09 -5.68 -10.66
C GLU A 150 -0.71 -6.54 -9.55
N VAL A 151 0.10 -6.85 -8.54
CA VAL A 151 -0.33 -7.60 -7.35
C VAL A 151 -0.42 -6.71 -6.14
N TRP A 152 0.43 -5.68 -6.07
CA TRP A 152 0.51 -4.81 -4.93
C TRP A 152 1.04 -3.45 -5.34
N HIS A 153 0.55 -2.39 -4.69
CA HIS A 153 1.22 -1.11 -4.71
C HIS A 153 1.22 -0.46 -3.33
N TRP A 154 2.29 0.23 -3.00
CA TRP A 154 2.56 0.75 -1.64
C TRP A 154 1.54 1.80 -1.20
N LEU A 155 1.01 2.60 -2.13
CA LEU A 155 -0.05 3.56 -1.84
C LEU A 155 -1.36 2.92 -1.42
N CYS A 156 -1.66 1.67 -1.81
CA CYS A 156 -2.86 0.96 -1.38
C CYS A 156 -2.96 0.86 0.15
N ALA A 157 -1.80 0.72 0.82
CA ALA A 157 -1.70 0.49 2.24
C ALA A 157 -1.54 1.78 3.07
N LYS A 158 -1.70 2.98 2.51
CA LYS A 158 -1.40 4.23 3.25
C LYS A 158 -2.44 5.34 3.06
N VAL A 159 -3.13 5.69 4.15
CA VAL A 159 -3.79 7.00 4.30
C VAL A 159 -2.75 7.96 4.90
N ARG A 160 -1.93 8.62 4.07
CA ARG A 160 -1.04 9.69 4.57
C ARG A 160 -0.87 10.83 3.58
N GLN A 161 -1.10 12.03 4.08
CA GLN A 161 -0.68 13.27 3.44
C GLN A 161 0.81 13.48 3.76
N LEU A 162 1.68 13.38 2.75
CA LEU A 162 3.02 13.96 2.84
C LEU A 162 2.94 15.42 2.38
N PRO A 163 3.67 16.35 3.01
CA PRO A 163 3.73 17.72 2.53
C PRO A 163 4.30 17.77 1.11
N LEU A 164 3.73 18.64 0.28
CA LEU A 164 4.27 18.96 -1.04
C LEU A 164 5.55 19.77 -0.79
N ASP A 165 6.70 19.14 -1.01
CA ASP A 165 7.99 19.77 -0.80
C ASP A 165 8.65 20.06 -2.15
N ARG A 166 9.18 21.28 -2.29
CA ARG A 166 10.25 21.54 -3.25
C ARG A 166 11.48 20.74 -2.81
N LYS A 167 12.07 19.99 -3.73
CA LYS A 167 13.36 19.31 -3.53
C LYS A 167 14.42 20.00 -4.37
N THR A 168 15.61 20.08 -3.79
CA THR A 168 16.84 20.54 -4.42
C THR A 168 17.82 19.39 -4.33
N LEU A 169 18.49 19.08 -5.44
CA LEU A 169 19.58 18.12 -5.49
C LEU A 169 20.80 18.79 -6.12
N ASP A 170 21.85 18.94 -5.35
CA ASP A 170 23.15 19.37 -5.87
C ASP A 170 23.77 18.28 -6.76
N PRO A 171 24.79 18.60 -7.57
CA PRO A 171 25.46 17.62 -8.43
C PRO A 171 25.92 16.38 -7.65
N GLY A 172 25.49 15.19 -8.09
CA GLY A 172 25.77 13.91 -7.43
C GLY A 172 24.88 13.59 -6.22
N GLU A 173 24.09 14.54 -5.71
CA GLU A 173 23.20 14.32 -4.57
C GLU A 173 22.08 13.33 -4.91
N SER A 174 21.67 12.55 -3.91
CA SER A 174 20.59 11.58 -4.04
C SER A 174 19.54 11.75 -2.95
N LEU A 175 18.27 11.72 -3.35
CA LEU A 175 17.13 11.59 -2.45
C LEU A 175 16.72 10.11 -2.40
N GLN A 176 16.61 9.56 -1.19
CA GLN A 176 16.11 8.22 -0.95
C GLN A 176 14.69 8.25 -0.37
N LEU A 177 13.81 7.43 -0.94
CA LEU A 177 12.44 7.21 -0.49
C LEU A 177 12.28 5.71 -0.21
N SER A 178 11.64 5.36 0.90
CA SER A 178 11.61 3.97 1.37
C SER A 178 10.19 3.42 1.49
N GLY A 179 10.06 2.17 1.11
CA GLY A 179 8.84 1.37 1.23
C GLY A 179 9.16 -0.04 1.71
N GLU A 180 8.12 -0.77 2.05
CA GLU A 180 8.23 -2.16 2.49
C GLU A 180 7.08 -2.94 1.88
N TRP A 181 7.37 -4.14 1.39
CA TRP A 181 6.38 -5.07 0.87
C TRP A 181 6.40 -6.37 1.66
N ASP A 182 5.30 -6.65 2.36
CA ASP A 182 5.10 -7.85 3.18
C ASP A 182 4.69 -9.09 2.36
N GLN A 183 4.99 -9.10 1.06
CA GLN A 183 4.60 -10.18 0.15
C GLN A 183 3.09 -10.51 0.24
N VAL A 184 2.27 -9.47 0.35
CA VAL A 184 0.81 -9.58 0.26
C VAL A 184 0.32 -8.81 -0.95
N ASP A 185 -0.82 -9.22 -1.50
CA ASP A 185 -1.53 -8.47 -2.52
C ASP A 185 -2.25 -7.25 -1.91
N ASN A 186 -2.86 -6.44 -2.77
CA ASN A 186 -3.66 -5.27 -2.35
C ASN A 186 -4.90 -5.65 -1.52
N GLN A 187 -5.27 -6.92 -1.46
CA GLN A 187 -6.36 -7.48 -0.65
C GLN A 187 -5.84 -8.06 0.69
N GLY A 188 -4.53 -8.05 0.90
CA GLY A 188 -3.87 -8.57 2.10
C GLY A 188 -3.63 -10.07 2.09
N HIS A 189 -3.86 -10.77 0.97
CA HIS A 189 -3.53 -12.19 0.87
C HIS A 189 -2.04 -12.37 0.57
N PRO A 190 -1.37 -13.36 1.19
CA PRO A 190 0.00 -13.71 0.81
C PRO A 190 0.10 -14.05 -0.68
N VAL A 191 1.12 -13.50 -1.34
CA VAL A 191 1.44 -13.89 -2.72
C VAL A 191 2.35 -15.12 -2.72
N PRO A 192 2.23 -16.03 -3.71
CA PRO A 192 3.07 -17.23 -3.75
C PRO A 192 4.55 -16.90 -3.99
N ALA A 193 5.42 -17.86 -3.70
CA ALA A 193 6.81 -17.83 -4.14
C ALA A 193 6.91 -17.70 -5.68
N GLY A 194 7.97 -17.04 -6.15
CA GLY A 194 8.17 -16.79 -7.57
C GLY A 194 8.81 -15.43 -7.85
N GLN A 195 8.92 -15.10 -9.13
CA GLN A 195 9.53 -13.86 -9.59
C GLN A 195 8.51 -12.72 -9.67
N TYR A 196 8.93 -11.56 -9.18
CA TYR A 196 8.17 -10.33 -9.19
C TYR A 196 8.99 -9.18 -9.75
N ALA A 197 8.33 -8.32 -10.51
CA ALA A 197 8.87 -7.09 -11.05
C ALA A 197 8.47 -5.92 -10.15
N VAL A 198 9.46 -5.25 -9.57
CA VAL A 198 9.30 -4.06 -8.73
C VAL A 198 9.70 -2.82 -9.49
N ARG A 199 8.88 -1.77 -9.42
CA ARG A 199 9.19 -0.44 -9.96
C ARG A 199 8.80 0.65 -8.97
N GLY A 200 9.55 1.74 -8.96
CA GLY A 200 9.19 2.97 -8.27
C GLY A 200 8.47 3.91 -9.24
N VAL A 201 7.47 4.62 -8.74
CA VAL A 201 6.74 5.65 -9.48
C VAL A 201 6.91 6.96 -8.73
N LEU A 202 7.41 7.99 -9.40
CA LEU A 202 7.53 9.34 -8.86
C LEU A 202 6.49 10.24 -9.53
N PHE A 203 5.79 11.01 -8.72
CA PHE A 203 4.84 12.02 -9.15
C PHE A 203 5.43 13.41 -8.91
N MET A 204 5.37 14.30 -9.90
CA MET A 204 5.96 15.65 -9.86
C MET A 204 4.98 16.71 -10.38
N GLU A 205 5.30 17.98 -10.12
CA GLU A 205 4.62 19.17 -10.65
C GLU A 205 5.50 19.95 -11.66
N PRO A 206 4.99 20.39 -12.83
CA PRO A 206 3.65 20.10 -13.38
C PRO A 206 3.44 18.58 -13.52
N PRO A 207 2.19 18.07 -13.62
CA PRO A 207 1.89 16.65 -13.49
C PRO A 207 2.77 15.82 -14.43
N GLN A 208 3.77 15.20 -13.84
CA GLN A 208 4.70 14.33 -14.51
C GLN A 208 4.81 13.03 -13.72
N ARG A 209 4.92 11.95 -14.48
CA ARG A 209 5.10 10.61 -13.95
C ARG A 209 6.40 10.04 -14.48
N LEU A 210 7.31 9.76 -13.57
CA LEU A 210 8.54 9.05 -13.87
C LEU A 210 8.52 7.68 -13.23
N VAL A 211 9.06 6.70 -13.94
CA VAL A 211 9.08 5.30 -13.51
C VAL A 211 10.51 4.81 -13.55
N THR A 212 10.92 4.09 -12.52
CA THR A 212 12.25 3.49 -12.51
C THR A 212 12.35 2.35 -13.52
N SER A 213 13.58 1.95 -13.84
CA SER A 213 13.78 0.61 -14.40
C SER A 213 13.24 -0.46 -13.45
N VAL A 214 12.84 -1.60 -14.02
CA VAL A 214 12.31 -2.73 -13.25
C VAL A 214 13.44 -3.41 -12.49
N ARG A 215 13.19 -3.66 -11.19
CA ARG A 215 14.02 -4.53 -10.36
C ARG A 215 13.29 -5.87 -10.21
N ILE A 216 13.90 -6.94 -10.71
CA ILE A 216 13.40 -8.30 -10.49
C ILE A 216 13.80 -8.76 -9.09
N VAL A 217 12.84 -9.32 -8.38
CA VAL A 217 13.01 -9.93 -7.06
C VAL A 217 12.36 -11.30 -7.08
N GLU A 218 13.05 -12.28 -6.51
CA GLU A 218 12.54 -13.63 -6.33
C GLU A 218 12.11 -13.83 -4.88
N VAL A 219 10.83 -14.17 -4.69
CA VAL A 219 10.33 -14.67 -3.42
C VAL A 219 10.63 -16.17 -3.39
N LEU A 220 11.57 -16.56 -2.53
CA LEU A 220 11.95 -17.96 -2.36
C LEU A 220 10.80 -18.74 -1.69
N PRO A 221 10.67 -20.05 -1.92
CA PRO A 221 9.70 -20.88 -1.20
C PRO A 221 9.92 -20.82 0.32
N ALA A 222 8.89 -21.15 1.08
CA ALA A 222 9.05 -21.40 2.51
C ALA A 222 10.03 -22.56 2.69
N GLU A 223 10.99 -22.44 3.61
CA GLU A 223 11.81 -23.58 3.99
C GLU A 223 10.88 -24.66 4.56
N GLU A 224 10.71 -25.76 3.83
CA GLU A 224 10.09 -26.96 4.38
C GLU A 224 11.06 -27.50 5.45
N GLY A 225 10.66 -27.35 6.72
CA GLY A 225 11.42 -27.90 7.83
C GLY A 225 11.52 -29.43 7.73
N PRO A 226 12.64 -30.04 8.17
CA PRO A 226 12.82 -31.49 8.18
C PRO A 226 11.87 -32.23 9.14
#